data_AF-A0A1F5TNA7-F1
#
_entry.id   AF-A0A1F5TNA7-F1
#
_cell.length_a   1.000
_cell.length_b   1.000
_cell.length_c   1.000
_cell.angle_alpha   90.00
_cell.angle_beta   90.00
_cell.angle_gamma   90.00
#
_symmetry.space_group_name_H-M   'P 1'
#
loop_
_entity.id
_entity.type
_entity.pdbx_description
1 polymer ?
#
loop_
_entity_poly.entity_id
_entity_poly.type
_entity_poly.pdbx_seq_one_letter_code
_entity_poly.pdbx_strand_id
1 'polypeptide(L)'
;MIKKRNLFKYINDDLKEKMVFLDGPRQVGKTTLAQQIGEEQYKKYSYLNWDNLQDKKRIINSQFEPDAKLIVFDEIHKYAKWKNYVKGEWDKNKKKYDILVTGSARLDLYRHGGDSLMGRYHYYRLHPFSLAEVLEIDNKIQVKNDLVFVDAKNLRKTFDDLFVYGGFPEPFLKENKRTLRRFHNERQSRLIKEDIRDVELVRDLSALEILATILPEKVGSLLSLNSLREDLQVTHKTVAHWMDILERFYYHYRIYPHAASTIKSLRREPKMFLWDWSQVKNEGSRLENIVASHLLKFSHILHDSEGFDVELKFLRDIEGREVDFLITVNKKPWFAVEVKTSNKKATKHLKYFKEKMNIPFVYQVVASTGIDFVQNDIRVISVEKFLTALF
;
A
#
# COMPACT_ATOMS: atom_id res chain seq x y z
N MET A 1 1.96 22.83 -3.85
CA MET A 1 1.74 22.78 -2.40
C MET A 1 2.09 21.38 -1.93
N ILE A 2 3.00 21.23 -0.97
CA ILE A 2 3.37 19.91 -0.41
C ILE A 2 2.26 19.51 0.56
N LYS A 3 1.61 18.37 0.31
CA LYS A 3 0.59 17.81 1.22
C LYS A 3 1.29 17.02 2.32
N LYS A 4 0.93 17.28 3.58
CA LYS A 4 1.51 16.58 4.74
C LYS A 4 1.06 15.12 4.74
N ARG A 5 2.02 14.21 4.97
CA ARG A 5 1.79 12.76 4.98
C ARG A 5 1.42 12.30 6.38
N ASN A 6 0.45 11.39 6.51
CA ASN A 6 0.02 10.86 7.83
C ASN A 6 1.16 10.18 8.60
N LEU A 7 2.11 9.57 7.89
CA LEU A 7 3.28 8.91 8.48
C LEU A 7 4.34 9.87 9.04
N PHE A 8 4.28 11.17 8.73
CA PHE A 8 5.32 12.14 9.13
C PHE A 8 5.58 12.10 10.64
N LYS A 9 4.52 12.15 11.45
CA LYS A 9 4.63 12.18 12.91
C LYS A 9 5.25 10.90 13.45
N TYR A 10 4.74 9.75 13.01
CA TYR A 10 5.20 8.44 13.49
C TYR A 10 6.68 8.19 13.14
N ILE A 11 7.08 8.49 11.90
CA ILE A 11 8.48 8.36 11.48
C ILE A 11 9.39 9.28 12.31
N ASN A 12 8.97 10.53 12.52
CA ASN A 12 9.79 11.49 13.29
C ASN A 12 9.99 11.05 14.75
N ASP A 13 8.97 10.45 15.36
CA ASP A 13 9.06 9.96 16.73
C ASP A 13 9.94 8.70 16.81
N ASP A 14 9.77 7.74 15.90
CA ASP A 14 10.53 6.48 15.90
C ASP A 14 12.02 6.65 15.53
N LEU A 15 12.35 7.66 14.72
CA LEU A 15 13.74 7.97 14.35
C LEU A 15 14.64 8.24 15.57
N LYS A 16 14.05 8.68 16.69
CA LYS A 16 14.76 8.95 17.95
C LYS A 16 15.15 7.67 18.69
N GLU A 17 14.53 6.54 18.35
CA GLU A 17 14.74 5.24 19.02
C GLU A 17 15.50 4.24 18.16
N LYS A 18 15.14 4.14 16.88
CA LYS A 18 15.70 3.18 15.93
C LYS A 18 15.83 3.80 14.55
N MET A 19 16.48 3.07 13.64
CA MET A 19 16.38 3.41 12.23
C MET A 19 14.92 3.33 11.76
N VAL A 20 14.56 4.13 10.78
CA VAL A 20 13.26 4.00 10.11
C VAL A 20 13.47 3.60 8.66
N PHE A 21 12.79 2.55 8.23
CA PHE A 21 12.75 2.12 6.84
C PHE A 21 11.40 2.53 6.26
N LEU A 22 11.43 3.43 5.28
CA LEU A 22 10.27 3.96 4.61
C LEU A 22 10.20 3.43 3.18
N ASP A 23 9.21 2.61 2.92
CA ASP A 23 9.10 1.88 1.66
C ASP A 23 7.74 2.10 1.02
N GLY A 24 7.60 1.75 -0.25
CA GLY A 24 6.36 1.95 -1.00
C GLY A 24 6.63 2.12 -2.49
N PRO A 25 5.57 2.24 -3.30
CA PRO A 25 5.73 2.32 -4.75
C PRO A 25 6.60 3.52 -5.18
N ARG A 26 7.26 3.38 -6.34
CA ARG A 26 7.94 4.53 -6.99
C ARG A 26 6.96 5.69 -7.20
N GLN A 27 7.45 6.93 -7.09
CA GLN A 27 6.66 8.17 -7.22
C GLN A 27 5.53 8.38 -6.18
N VAL A 28 5.48 7.59 -5.10
CA VAL A 28 4.46 7.76 -4.04
C VAL A 28 4.77 8.91 -3.05
N GLY A 29 5.94 9.54 -3.16
CA GLY A 29 6.36 10.67 -2.32
C GLY A 29 7.35 10.34 -1.19
N LYS A 30 8.05 9.20 -1.24
CA LYS A 30 9.04 8.82 -0.21
C LYS A 30 10.17 9.83 -0.06
N THR A 31 10.84 10.16 -1.16
CA THR A 31 11.93 11.15 -1.19
C THR A 31 11.47 12.50 -0.66
N THR A 32 10.27 12.94 -1.07
CA THR A 32 9.65 14.19 -0.57
C THR A 32 9.41 14.12 0.93
N LEU A 33 8.87 13.03 1.46
CA LEU A 33 8.66 12.86 2.90
C LEU A 33 9.98 12.82 3.68
N ALA A 34 10.99 12.12 3.17
CA ALA A 34 12.29 12.01 3.81
C ALA A 34 13.03 13.37 3.87
N GLN A 35 13.00 14.13 2.77
CA GLN A 35 13.54 15.50 2.73
C GLN A 35 12.75 16.43 3.64
N GLN A 36 11.42 16.35 3.64
CA GLN A 36 10.56 17.15 4.52
C GLN A 36 10.90 16.92 6.00
N ILE A 37 11.10 15.67 6.42
CA ILE A 37 11.53 15.34 7.79
C ILE A 37 12.91 15.96 8.07
N GLY A 38 13.88 15.81 7.16
CA GLY A 38 15.20 16.41 7.29
C GLY A 38 15.16 17.94 7.42
N GLU A 39 14.35 18.61 6.62
CA GLU A 39 14.22 20.07 6.59
C GLU A 39 13.46 20.64 7.80
N GLU A 40 12.37 19.99 8.21
CA GLU A 40 11.52 20.50 9.29
C GLU A 40 12.01 20.11 10.69
N GLN A 41 12.70 18.98 10.85
CA GLN A 41 13.03 18.41 12.17
C GLN A 41 14.53 18.47 12.49
N TYR A 42 15.40 18.72 11.50
CA TYR A 42 16.84 18.72 11.71
C TYR A 42 17.49 20.00 11.18
N LYS A 43 18.33 20.64 12.00
CA LYS A 43 19.10 21.82 11.57
C LYS A 43 20.06 21.50 10.41
N LYS A 44 20.61 20.29 10.40
CA LYS A 44 21.46 19.74 9.34
C LYS A 44 21.21 18.24 9.21
N TYR A 45 21.08 17.78 7.97
CA TYR A 45 20.95 16.37 7.63
C TYR A 45 21.77 16.04 6.37
N SER A 46 22.12 14.77 6.21
CA SER A 46 22.73 14.25 4.98
C SER A 46 21.66 13.52 4.17
N TYR A 47 21.47 13.91 2.92
CA TYR A 47 20.66 13.17 1.97
C TYR A 47 21.57 12.55 0.91
N LEU A 48 21.52 11.24 0.76
CA LEU A 48 22.38 10.48 -0.14
C LEU A 48 21.53 9.51 -0.96
N ASN A 49 21.48 9.71 -2.27
CA ASN A 49 20.70 8.86 -3.16
C ASN A 49 21.62 7.89 -3.93
N TRP A 50 21.35 6.59 -3.82
CA TRP A 50 22.19 5.57 -4.45
C TRP A 50 22.19 5.66 -5.98
N ASP A 51 21.21 6.24 -6.66
CA ASP A 51 21.26 6.41 -8.11
C ASP A 51 22.26 7.52 -8.53
N ASN A 52 22.68 8.40 -7.62
CA ASN A 52 23.67 9.44 -7.88
C ASN A 52 25.11 8.92 -7.69
N LEU A 53 25.96 9.07 -8.69
CA LEU A 53 27.34 8.57 -8.67
C LEU A 53 28.24 9.20 -7.58
N GLN A 54 28.03 10.48 -7.25
CA GLN A 54 28.79 11.15 -6.19
C GLN A 54 28.33 10.64 -4.82
N ASP A 55 27.02 10.52 -4.62
CA ASP A 55 26.46 9.98 -3.38
C ASP A 55 26.86 8.52 -3.17
N LYS A 56 26.91 7.68 -4.21
CA LYS A 56 27.47 6.32 -4.11
C LYS A 56 28.87 6.31 -3.48
N LYS A 57 29.76 7.18 -3.96
CA LYS A 57 31.13 7.29 -3.43
C LYS A 57 31.10 7.74 -1.96
N ARG A 58 30.26 8.72 -1.63
CA ARG A 58 30.09 9.21 -0.26
C ARG A 58 29.56 8.12 0.68
N ILE A 59 28.55 7.36 0.26
CA ILE A 59 28.01 6.21 1.00
C ILE A 59 29.12 5.18 1.23
N ILE A 60 29.80 4.71 0.18
CA ILE A 60 30.84 3.69 0.32
C ILE A 60 31.97 4.12 1.28
N ASN A 61 32.30 5.41 1.32
CA ASN A 61 33.33 5.97 2.19
C ASN A 61 32.80 6.50 3.53
N SER A 62 31.50 6.35 3.83
CA SER A 62 30.83 6.88 5.02
C SER A 62 31.05 8.39 5.24
N GLN A 63 30.98 9.16 4.15
CA GLN A 63 31.19 10.61 4.12
C GLN A 63 29.87 11.38 4.17
N PHE A 64 29.50 11.79 5.38
CA PHE A 64 28.27 12.54 5.67
C PHE A 64 28.55 14.04 5.84
N GLU A 65 27.50 14.86 5.73
CA GLU A 65 27.58 16.29 5.99
C GLU A 65 28.08 16.57 7.42
N PRO A 66 28.95 17.57 7.63
CA PRO A 66 29.40 17.97 8.95
C PRO A 66 28.23 18.37 9.86
N ASP A 67 28.26 17.91 11.11
CA ASP A 67 27.22 18.10 12.14
C ASP A 67 25.82 17.58 11.77
N ALA A 68 25.68 16.79 10.71
CA ALA A 68 24.42 16.13 10.41
C ALA A 68 23.96 15.28 11.61
N LYS A 69 22.66 15.38 11.92
CA LYS A 69 22.00 14.55 12.94
C LYS A 69 21.10 13.48 12.35
N LEU A 70 20.68 13.65 11.10
CA LEU A 70 19.97 12.65 10.32
C LEU A 70 20.81 12.27 9.09
N ILE A 71 20.82 10.97 8.77
CA ILE A 71 21.28 10.46 7.48
C ILE A 71 20.10 9.80 6.77
N VAL A 72 19.79 10.29 5.57
CA VAL A 72 18.80 9.71 4.66
C VAL A 72 19.54 8.94 3.57
N PHE A 73 19.33 7.63 3.52
CA PHE A 73 19.79 6.75 2.46
C PHE A 73 18.66 6.44 1.49
N ASP A 74 18.64 7.09 0.33
CA ASP A 74 17.63 6.88 -0.69
C ASP A 74 18.04 5.82 -1.71
N GLU A 75 17.11 4.92 -2.04
CA GLU A 75 17.29 3.80 -2.99
C GLU A 75 18.53 2.91 -2.70
N ILE A 76 19.03 2.89 -1.46
CA ILE A 76 20.27 2.16 -1.08
C ILE A 76 20.15 0.64 -1.25
N HIS A 77 18.94 0.09 -1.35
CA HIS A 77 18.71 -1.34 -1.56
C HIS A 77 19.28 -1.88 -2.87
N LYS A 78 19.54 -1.01 -3.85
CA LYS A 78 20.26 -1.35 -5.09
C LYS A 78 21.74 -1.68 -4.85
N TYR A 79 22.30 -1.30 -3.70
CA TYR A 79 23.64 -1.70 -3.30
C TYR A 79 23.62 -3.13 -2.74
N ALA A 80 24.26 -4.09 -3.40
CA ALA A 80 24.23 -5.50 -2.98
C ALA A 80 24.62 -5.77 -1.50
N LYS A 81 25.44 -4.92 -0.88
CA LYS A 81 25.87 -5.06 0.53
C LYS A 81 25.16 -4.09 1.50
N TRP A 82 24.06 -3.46 1.07
CA TRP A 82 23.42 -2.37 1.81
C TRP A 82 23.04 -2.72 3.25
N LYS A 83 22.56 -3.94 3.52
CA LYS A 83 22.16 -4.35 4.87
C LYS A 83 23.33 -4.34 5.84
N ASN A 84 24.45 -4.93 5.44
CA ASN A 84 25.67 -4.95 6.25
C ASN A 84 26.24 -3.54 6.44
N TYR A 85 26.18 -2.72 5.39
CA TYR A 85 26.61 -1.32 5.45
C TYR A 85 25.77 -0.51 6.45
N VAL A 86 24.44 -0.49 6.29
CA VAL A 86 23.54 0.25 7.18
C VAL A 86 23.62 -0.26 8.62
N LYS A 87 23.74 -1.58 8.81
CA LYS A 87 24.01 -2.18 10.13
C LYS A 87 25.29 -1.62 10.76
N GLY A 88 26.37 -1.58 10.00
CA GLY A 88 27.66 -1.05 10.47
C GLY A 88 27.59 0.42 10.85
N GLU A 89 26.91 1.23 10.02
CA GLU A 89 26.69 2.66 10.32
C GLU A 89 25.85 2.86 11.57
N TRP A 90 24.78 2.08 11.74
CA TRP A 90 23.96 2.12 12.95
C TRP A 90 24.74 1.70 14.20
N ASP A 91 25.34 0.51 14.19
CA ASP A 91 26.00 -0.06 15.38
C ASP A 91 27.16 0.84 15.85
N LYS A 92 27.86 1.52 14.91
CA LYS A 92 28.94 2.47 15.20
C LYS A 92 28.44 3.85 15.64
N ASN A 93 27.36 4.36 15.03
CA ASN A 93 27.00 5.78 15.12
C ASN A 93 25.59 6.06 15.68
N LYS A 94 24.87 5.09 16.26
CA LYS A 94 23.50 5.27 16.79
C LYS A 94 23.30 6.39 17.82
N LYS A 95 24.39 6.88 18.46
CA LYS A 95 24.32 8.04 19.39
C LYS A 95 24.52 9.38 18.68
N LYS A 96 24.95 9.35 17.42
CA LYS A 96 25.33 10.50 16.61
C LYS A 96 24.30 10.81 15.53
N TYR A 97 23.78 9.77 14.87
CA TYR A 97 22.88 9.88 13.74
C TYR A 97 21.59 9.10 13.96
N ASP A 98 20.48 9.75 13.66
CA ASP A 98 19.24 9.10 13.29
C ASP A 98 19.37 8.67 11.82
N ILE A 99 18.78 7.53 11.46
CA ILE A 99 18.94 6.95 10.12
C ILE A 99 17.58 6.64 9.51
N LEU A 100 17.30 7.27 8.37
CA LEU A 100 16.14 7.01 7.53
C LEU A 100 16.60 6.32 6.24
N VAL A 101 15.99 5.20 5.90
CA VAL A 101 16.26 4.46 4.66
C VAL A 101 15.01 4.43 3.81
N THR A 102 15.11 4.82 2.54
CA THR A 102 14.00 4.75 1.59
C THR A 102 14.22 3.73 0.47
N GLY A 103 13.14 3.12 -0.01
CA GLY A 103 13.17 2.13 -1.08
C GLY A 103 11.90 2.08 -1.90
N SER A 104 12.03 1.72 -3.19
CA SER A 104 10.92 1.59 -4.13
C SER A 104 10.40 0.17 -4.30
N ALA A 105 11.01 -0.79 -3.61
CA ALA A 105 10.66 -2.20 -3.60
C ALA A 105 10.76 -2.73 -2.17
N ARG A 106 9.90 -3.72 -1.84
CA ARG A 106 9.73 -4.30 -0.48
C ARG A 106 11.05 -4.64 0.22
N LEU A 107 11.61 -3.67 0.96
CA LEU A 107 12.94 -3.70 1.59
C LEU A 107 13.08 -4.85 2.60
N ASP A 108 11.98 -5.19 3.26
CA ASP A 108 11.84 -6.29 4.20
C ASP A 108 11.98 -7.67 3.51
N LEU A 109 11.52 -7.79 2.26
CA LEU A 109 11.56 -9.03 1.48
C LEU A 109 12.85 -9.23 0.67
N TYR A 110 13.76 -8.26 0.61
CA TYR A 110 15.03 -8.44 -0.11
C TYR A 110 15.91 -9.50 0.57
N ARG A 111 15.91 -10.71 0.01
CA ARG A 111 16.59 -11.91 0.56
C ARG A 111 18.09 -12.02 0.26
N HIS A 112 18.66 -11.12 -0.54
CA HIS A 112 20.07 -11.24 -0.93
C HIS A 112 21.03 -10.75 0.16
N GLY A 113 21.47 -11.69 1.02
CA GLY A 113 22.73 -11.62 1.77
C GLY A 113 22.83 -10.55 2.87
N GLY A 114 23.43 -10.94 3.99
CA GLY A 114 23.76 -10.04 5.10
C GLY A 114 23.17 -10.48 6.44
N ASP A 115 23.71 -9.88 7.51
CA ASP A 115 23.22 -10.11 8.85
C ASP A 115 21.81 -9.53 9.05
N SER A 116 21.07 -10.13 9.96
CA SER A 116 19.74 -9.65 10.32
C SER A 116 19.79 -8.23 10.90
N LEU A 117 19.02 -7.33 10.29
CA LEU A 117 18.71 -6.00 10.82
C LEU A 117 17.61 -6.03 11.90
N MET A 118 17.16 -7.24 12.27
CA MET A 118 16.09 -7.44 13.25
C MET A 118 16.36 -6.66 14.55
N GLY A 119 15.31 -6.00 15.04
CA GLY A 119 15.34 -5.20 16.26
C GLY A 119 15.99 -3.82 16.13
N ARG A 120 16.57 -3.46 14.98
CA ARG A 120 17.27 -2.18 14.77
C ARG A 120 16.48 -1.13 13.99
N TYR A 121 15.32 -1.48 13.45
CA TYR A 121 14.51 -0.55 12.67
C TYR A 121 13.01 -0.71 12.92
N HIS A 122 12.27 0.38 12.72
CA HIS A 122 10.83 0.37 12.46
C HIS A 122 10.59 0.46 10.95
N TYR A 123 9.55 -0.21 10.47
CA TYR A 123 9.24 -0.33 9.04
C TYR A 123 7.90 0.33 8.75
N TYR A 124 7.88 1.21 7.76
CA TYR A 124 6.71 1.98 7.38
C TYR A 124 6.44 1.86 5.89
N ARG A 125 5.18 1.55 5.54
CA ARG A 125 4.73 1.47 4.15
C ARG A 125 3.97 2.73 3.75
N LEU A 126 4.57 3.53 2.88
CA LEU A 126 3.97 4.72 2.29
C LEU A 126 3.03 4.35 1.14
N HIS A 127 1.74 4.60 1.33
CA HIS A 127 0.70 4.37 0.33
C HIS A 127 0.45 5.60 -0.55
N PRO A 128 -0.21 5.47 -1.71
CA PRO A 128 -0.83 6.61 -2.38
C PRO A 128 -1.72 7.42 -1.43
N PHE A 129 -1.98 8.69 -1.77
CA PHE A 129 -2.88 9.54 -1.01
C PHE A 129 -4.23 8.84 -0.79
N SER A 130 -4.71 8.88 0.47
CA SER A 130 -6.08 8.50 0.81
C SER A 130 -6.96 9.75 0.85
N LEU A 131 -8.27 9.55 0.77
CA LEU A 131 -9.24 10.63 0.84
C LEU A 131 -9.09 11.45 2.12
N ALA A 132 -8.93 10.77 3.27
CA ALA A 132 -8.70 11.41 4.56
C ALA A 132 -7.41 12.24 4.58
N GLU A 133 -6.31 11.75 3.99
CA GLU A 133 -5.04 12.50 3.90
C GLU A 133 -5.17 13.76 3.03
N VAL A 134 -5.87 13.68 1.91
CA VAL A 134 -6.08 14.85 1.02
C VAL A 134 -6.92 15.92 1.70
N LEU A 135 -7.95 15.49 2.44
CA LEU A 135 -8.87 16.34 3.19
C LEU A 135 -8.32 16.78 4.56
N GLU A 136 -7.10 16.34 4.92
CA GLU A 136 -6.45 16.67 6.20
C GLU A 136 -7.30 16.27 7.42
N ILE A 137 -7.98 15.12 7.30
CA ILE A 137 -8.79 14.54 8.37
C ILE A 137 -7.88 13.73 9.28
N ASP A 138 -7.73 14.19 10.53
CA ASP A 138 -7.03 13.48 11.60
C ASP A 138 -8.06 12.86 12.54
N ASN A 139 -8.35 11.57 12.33
CA ASN A 139 -9.25 10.80 13.20
C ASN A 139 -8.42 9.96 14.17
N LYS A 140 -8.76 9.96 15.46
CA LYS A 140 -8.17 8.99 16.41
C LYS A 140 -8.90 7.66 16.27
N ILE A 141 -8.26 6.64 15.72
CA ILE A 141 -8.83 5.28 15.71
C ILE A 141 -8.87 4.72 17.12
N GLN A 142 -10.03 4.16 17.49
CA GLN A 142 -10.16 3.27 18.63
C GLN A 142 -10.35 1.85 18.08
N VAL A 143 -9.29 1.05 18.14
CA VAL A 143 -9.31 -0.32 17.61
C VAL A 143 -10.39 -1.14 18.31
N LYS A 144 -11.19 -1.89 17.53
CA LYS A 144 -12.38 -2.66 17.94
C LYS A 144 -13.65 -1.85 18.21
N ASN A 145 -13.64 -0.53 18.08
CA ASN A 145 -14.86 0.28 18.11
C ASN A 145 -15.41 0.53 16.70
N ASP A 146 -16.59 1.13 16.61
CA ASP A 146 -17.20 1.53 15.34
C ASP A 146 -16.33 2.58 14.64
N LEU A 147 -16.40 2.65 13.30
CA LEU A 147 -15.65 3.65 12.55
C LEU A 147 -16.29 5.04 12.72
N VAL A 148 -15.44 6.05 12.84
CA VAL A 148 -15.87 7.45 12.95
C VAL A 148 -15.73 8.12 11.58
N PHE A 149 -16.86 8.60 11.07
CA PHE A 149 -16.95 9.25 9.75
C PHE A 149 -17.05 10.76 9.92
N VAL A 150 -16.45 11.50 8.99
CA VAL A 150 -16.39 12.97 9.02
C VAL A 150 -17.13 13.54 7.83
N ASP A 151 -18.03 14.48 8.09
CA ASP A 151 -18.63 15.29 7.04
C ASP A 151 -17.69 16.45 6.72
N ALA A 152 -17.03 16.40 5.55
CA ALA A 152 -16.05 17.38 5.12
C ALA A 152 -16.58 18.22 3.95
N LYS A 153 -16.12 19.49 3.86
CA LYS A 153 -16.36 20.33 2.68
C LYS A 153 -15.65 19.73 1.47
N ASN A 154 -16.26 19.84 0.29
CA ASN A 154 -15.73 19.32 -0.98
C ASN A 154 -15.50 17.80 -1.04
N LEU A 155 -16.01 17.04 -0.07
CA LEU A 155 -15.81 15.59 0.05
C LEU A 155 -16.05 14.86 -1.27
N ARG A 156 -17.17 15.15 -1.94
CA ARG A 156 -17.51 14.50 -3.20
C ARG A 156 -16.54 14.85 -4.34
N LYS A 157 -16.22 16.14 -4.52
CA LYS A 157 -15.27 16.59 -5.55
C LYS A 157 -13.91 15.92 -5.33
N THR A 158 -13.41 15.94 -4.10
CA THR A 158 -12.12 15.32 -3.77
C THR A 158 -12.12 13.81 -4.02
N PHE A 159 -13.22 13.12 -3.70
CA PHE A 159 -13.39 11.71 -4.05
C PHE A 159 -13.38 11.50 -5.57
N ASP A 160 -14.13 12.30 -6.34
CA ASP A 160 -14.19 12.17 -7.80
C ASP A 160 -12.81 12.40 -8.44
N ASP A 161 -12.07 13.41 -7.99
CA ASP A 161 -10.71 13.69 -8.44
C ASP A 161 -9.77 12.52 -8.11
N LEU A 162 -9.86 11.98 -6.88
CA LEU A 162 -9.06 10.83 -6.44
C LEU A 162 -9.43 9.54 -7.21
N PHE A 163 -10.71 9.33 -7.52
CA PHE A 163 -11.21 8.20 -8.27
C PHE A 163 -10.75 8.21 -9.73
N VAL A 164 -10.65 9.39 -10.34
CA VAL A 164 -10.18 9.57 -11.72
C VAL A 164 -8.66 9.56 -11.83
N TYR A 165 -7.96 10.32 -10.99
CA TYR A 165 -6.51 10.55 -11.12
C TYR A 165 -5.64 9.62 -10.27
N GLY A 166 -6.26 8.81 -9.41
CA GLY A 166 -5.54 7.92 -8.49
C GLY A 166 -4.94 8.66 -7.30
N GLY A 167 -4.40 7.92 -6.34
CA GLY A 167 -3.74 8.49 -5.16
C GLY A 167 -2.28 8.86 -5.37
N PHE A 168 -1.70 8.58 -6.54
CA PHE A 168 -0.30 8.91 -6.79
C PHE A 168 -0.13 10.44 -6.88
N PRO A 169 0.85 11.05 -6.18
CA PRO A 169 0.97 12.50 -6.10
C PRO A 169 1.00 13.23 -7.44
N GLU A 170 1.79 12.78 -8.41
CA GLU A 170 1.93 13.47 -9.69
C GLU A 170 0.63 13.58 -10.50
N PRO A 171 -0.06 12.47 -10.84
CA PRO A 171 -1.31 12.57 -11.59
C PRO A 171 -2.43 13.24 -10.80
N PHE A 172 -2.51 12.98 -9.48
CA PHE A 172 -3.51 13.59 -8.60
C PHE A 172 -3.38 15.12 -8.56
N LEU A 173 -2.19 15.65 -8.26
CA LEU A 173 -1.98 17.09 -8.10
C LEU A 173 -2.08 17.88 -9.41
N LYS A 174 -1.86 17.23 -10.57
CA LYS A 174 -1.96 17.88 -11.88
C LYS A 174 -3.38 17.89 -12.44
N GLU A 175 -4.29 17.05 -11.94
CA GLU A 175 -5.69 16.93 -12.36
C GLU A 175 -5.87 16.95 -13.90
N ASN A 176 -5.01 16.23 -14.62
CA ASN A 176 -4.96 16.29 -16.08
C ASN A 176 -4.93 14.89 -16.72
N LYS A 177 -5.92 14.59 -17.57
CA LYS A 177 -6.04 13.28 -18.22
C LYS A 177 -4.87 12.92 -19.14
N ARG A 178 -4.19 13.89 -19.78
CA ARG A 178 -2.99 13.63 -20.59
C ARG A 178 -1.83 13.24 -19.70
N THR A 179 -1.65 13.94 -18.57
CA THR A 179 -0.67 13.57 -17.54
C THR A 179 -0.91 12.17 -17.03
N LEU A 180 -2.16 11.83 -16.68
CA LEU A 180 -2.52 10.50 -16.18
C LEU A 180 -2.13 9.40 -17.17
N ARG A 181 -2.49 9.54 -18.45
CA ARG A 181 -2.12 8.56 -19.50
C ARG A 181 -0.61 8.40 -19.65
N ARG A 182 0.15 9.51 -19.61
CA ARG A 182 1.62 9.47 -19.66
C ARG A 182 2.19 8.78 -18.44
N PHE A 183 1.68 9.10 -17.25
CA PHE A 183 2.10 8.50 -16.00
C PHE A 183 1.92 6.98 -16.02
N HIS A 184 0.76 6.46 -16.48
CA HIS A 184 0.53 5.01 -16.60
C HIS A 184 1.54 4.34 -17.54
N ASN A 185 1.72 4.88 -18.75
CA ASN A 185 2.64 4.32 -19.74
C ASN A 185 4.09 4.32 -19.25
N GLU A 186 4.55 5.45 -18.68
CA GLU A 186 5.91 5.61 -18.19
C GLU A 186 6.17 4.72 -16.97
N ARG A 187 5.21 4.64 -16.04
CA ARG A 187 5.34 3.83 -14.83
C ARG A 187 5.48 2.34 -15.16
N GLN A 188 4.63 1.81 -16.04
CA GLN A 188 4.70 0.40 -16.44
C GLN A 188 6.04 0.10 -17.14
N SER A 189 6.44 0.94 -18.10
CA SER A 189 7.68 0.74 -18.84
C SER A 189 8.91 0.81 -17.92
N ARG A 190 9.01 1.82 -17.05
CA ARG A 190 10.14 1.96 -16.11
C ARG A 190 10.18 0.81 -15.11
N LEU A 191 9.02 0.43 -14.55
CA LEU A 191 8.96 -0.65 -13.58
C LEU A 191 9.52 -1.96 -14.16
N ILE A 192 9.12 -2.31 -15.38
CA ILE A 192 9.50 -3.60 -15.99
C ILE A 192 10.92 -3.54 -16.56
N LYS A 193 11.28 -2.47 -17.27
CA LYS A 193 12.52 -2.39 -18.06
C LYS A 193 13.72 -1.86 -17.27
N GLU A 194 13.48 -1.15 -16.18
CA GLU A 194 14.52 -0.62 -15.29
C GLU A 194 14.45 -1.36 -13.93
N ASP A 195 13.41 -1.10 -13.14
CA ASP A 195 13.40 -1.50 -11.72
C ASP A 195 13.45 -3.02 -11.52
N ILE A 196 12.60 -3.78 -12.22
CA ILE A 196 12.59 -5.25 -12.14
C ILE A 196 13.82 -5.84 -12.80
N ARG A 197 14.23 -5.34 -13.97
CA ARG A 197 15.37 -5.88 -14.73
C ARG A 197 16.70 -5.75 -13.97
N ASP A 198 16.90 -4.63 -13.28
CA ASP A 198 18.15 -4.33 -12.57
C ASP A 198 18.31 -5.16 -11.28
N VAL A 199 17.20 -5.66 -10.75
CA VAL A 199 17.13 -6.36 -9.46
C VAL A 199 16.92 -7.87 -9.61
N GLU A 200 16.01 -8.25 -10.50
CA GLU A 200 15.50 -9.62 -10.63
C GLU A 200 16.01 -10.25 -11.92
N LEU A 201 16.34 -11.55 -11.86
CA LEU A 201 16.76 -12.31 -13.03
C LEU A 201 15.55 -12.80 -13.82
N VAL A 202 14.91 -11.90 -14.58
CA VAL A 202 13.77 -12.23 -15.44
C VAL A 202 14.24 -12.51 -16.87
N ARG A 203 14.04 -13.74 -17.35
CA ARG A 203 14.43 -14.15 -18.71
C ARG A 203 13.55 -13.58 -19.82
N ASP A 204 12.24 -13.58 -19.61
CA ASP A 204 11.26 -13.14 -20.60
C ASP A 204 10.51 -11.89 -20.08
N LEU A 205 11.12 -10.73 -20.32
CA LEU A 205 10.53 -9.44 -19.95
C LEU A 205 9.32 -9.09 -20.81
N SER A 206 9.25 -9.58 -22.05
CA SER A 206 8.14 -9.31 -22.97
C SER A 206 6.85 -9.95 -22.48
N ALA A 207 6.89 -11.23 -22.08
CA ALA A 207 5.74 -11.90 -21.50
C ALA A 207 5.33 -11.32 -20.13
N LEU A 208 6.29 -10.83 -19.33
CA LEU A 208 6.00 -10.09 -18.11
C LEU A 208 5.29 -8.75 -18.40
N GLU A 209 5.67 -8.04 -19.47
CA GLU A 209 5.01 -6.80 -19.92
C GLU A 209 3.57 -7.06 -20.40
N ILE A 210 3.33 -8.18 -21.09
CA ILE A 210 1.98 -8.63 -21.46
C ILE A 210 1.17 -8.98 -20.20
N LEU A 211 1.76 -9.72 -19.25
CA LEU A 211 1.11 -10.02 -17.96
C LEU A 211 0.66 -8.74 -17.27
N ALA A 212 1.54 -7.75 -17.11
CA ALA A 212 1.19 -6.48 -16.49
C ALA A 212 0.02 -5.78 -17.22
N THR A 213 -0.06 -5.90 -18.55
CA THR A 213 -1.14 -5.27 -19.34
C THR A 213 -2.51 -5.92 -19.11
N ILE A 214 -2.58 -7.23 -18.81
CA ILE A 214 -3.84 -7.95 -18.59
C ILE A 214 -4.35 -7.89 -17.14
N LEU A 215 -3.47 -7.63 -16.17
CA LEU A 215 -3.85 -7.62 -14.74
C LEU A 215 -4.93 -6.62 -14.35
N PRO A 216 -5.01 -5.38 -14.90
CA PRO A 216 -6.09 -4.44 -14.59
C PRO A 216 -7.50 -5.00 -14.84
N GLU A 217 -7.65 -5.95 -15.76
CA GLU A 217 -8.95 -6.57 -16.07
C GLU A 217 -9.34 -7.68 -15.08
N LYS A 218 -8.40 -8.13 -14.24
CA LYS A 218 -8.62 -9.19 -13.23
C LYS A 218 -8.92 -8.63 -11.83
N VAL A 219 -8.90 -7.31 -11.65
CA VAL A 219 -9.12 -6.65 -10.35
C VAL A 219 -10.46 -7.03 -9.72
N GLY A 220 -10.43 -7.41 -8.43
CA GLY A 220 -11.61 -7.80 -7.65
C GLY A 220 -12.10 -9.23 -7.89
N SER A 221 -11.69 -9.86 -8.99
CA SER A 221 -11.98 -11.27 -9.26
C SER A 221 -10.97 -12.22 -8.63
N LEU A 222 -11.34 -13.49 -8.53
CA LEU A 222 -10.45 -14.55 -8.06
C LEU A 222 -9.32 -14.75 -9.07
N LEU A 223 -8.09 -14.70 -8.57
CA LEU A 223 -6.89 -14.78 -9.38
C LEU A 223 -6.55 -16.25 -9.70
N SER A 224 -6.97 -16.72 -10.88
CA SER A 224 -6.56 -18.01 -11.40
C SER A 224 -5.20 -17.92 -12.10
N LEU A 225 -4.16 -18.43 -11.44
CA LEU A 225 -2.82 -18.54 -12.06
C LEU A 225 -2.80 -19.52 -13.24
N ASN A 226 -3.72 -20.50 -13.27
CA ASN A 226 -3.85 -21.41 -14.40
C ASN A 226 -4.32 -20.69 -15.67
N SER A 227 -5.34 -19.82 -15.55
CA SER A 227 -5.81 -19.00 -16.68
C SER A 227 -4.69 -18.10 -17.21
N LEU A 228 -3.98 -17.38 -16.32
CA LEU A 228 -2.88 -16.51 -16.73
C LEU A 228 -1.74 -17.27 -17.43
N ARG A 229 -1.44 -18.49 -16.96
CA ARG A 229 -0.43 -19.36 -17.56
C ARG A 229 -0.81 -19.78 -18.97
N GLU A 230 -2.08 -20.08 -19.20
CA GLU A 230 -2.60 -20.47 -20.53
C GLU A 230 -2.58 -19.29 -21.49
N ASP A 231 -3.05 -18.13 -21.05
CA ASP A 231 -3.04 -16.88 -21.84
C ASP A 231 -1.62 -16.48 -22.28
N LEU A 232 -0.63 -16.68 -21.40
CA LEU A 232 0.78 -16.32 -21.64
C LEU A 232 1.63 -17.46 -22.21
N GLN A 233 1.10 -18.67 -22.32
CA GLN A 233 1.82 -19.88 -22.77
C GLN A 233 3.13 -20.17 -22.03
N VAL A 234 3.15 -19.94 -20.71
CA VAL A 234 4.33 -20.22 -19.86
C VAL A 234 4.05 -21.33 -18.86
N THR A 235 4.98 -21.61 -17.94
CA THR A 235 4.74 -22.57 -16.86
C THR A 235 4.03 -21.91 -15.67
N HIS A 236 3.30 -22.68 -14.86
CA HIS A 236 2.64 -22.16 -13.65
C HIS A 236 3.64 -21.51 -12.70
N LYS A 237 4.83 -22.13 -12.56
CA LYS A 237 5.93 -21.62 -11.73
C LYS A 237 6.40 -20.25 -12.23
N THR A 238 6.46 -20.05 -13.54
CA THR A 238 6.85 -18.76 -14.15
C THR A 238 5.85 -17.66 -13.81
N VAL A 239 4.54 -17.87 -14.03
CA VAL A 239 3.51 -16.87 -13.69
C VAL A 239 3.47 -16.58 -12.20
N ALA A 240 3.51 -17.61 -11.36
CA ALA A 240 3.53 -17.44 -9.91
C ALA A 240 4.71 -16.55 -9.47
N HIS A 241 5.91 -16.83 -10.01
CA HIS A 241 7.10 -16.04 -9.73
C HIS A 241 6.98 -14.59 -10.22
N TRP A 242 6.43 -14.36 -11.41
CA TRP A 242 6.18 -13.02 -11.94
C TRP A 242 5.15 -12.24 -11.13
N MET A 243 4.08 -12.89 -10.68
CA MET A 243 3.12 -12.28 -9.76
C MET A 243 3.78 -11.87 -8.45
N ASP A 244 4.66 -12.71 -7.90
CA ASP A 244 5.41 -12.37 -6.69
C ASP A 244 6.39 -11.20 -6.92
N ILE A 245 7.04 -11.13 -8.08
CA ILE A 245 7.90 -9.99 -8.46
C ILE A 245 7.05 -8.70 -8.52
N LEU A 246 5.97 -8.69 -9.30
CA LEU A 246 5.12 -7.51 -9.45
C LEU A 246 4.55 -7.02 -8.11
N GLU A 247 4.23 -7.94 -7.20
CA GLU A 247 3.79 -7.59 -5.84
C GLU A 247 4.91 -6.96 -4.98
N ARG A 248 6.15 -7.48 -5.08
CA ARG A 248 7.33 -6.90 -4.37
C ARG A 248 7.62 -5.47 -4.79
N PHE A 249 7.30 -5.13 -6.04
CA PHE A 249 7.48 -3.79 -6.60
C PHE A 249 6.22 -2.92 -6.54
N TYR A 250 5.23 -3.29 -5.72
CA TYR A 250 4.02 -2.49 -5.51
C TYR A 250 3.23 -2.22 -6.80
N TYR A 251 3.21 -3.17 -7.74
CA TYR A 251 2.32 -3.11 -8.91
C TYR A 251 0.89 -3.51 -8.48
N HIS A 252 0.78 -4.68 -7.86
CA HIS A 252 -0.46 -5.21 -7.29
C HIS A 252 -0.26 -5.68 -5.85
N TYR A 253 -1.35 -6.06 -5.20
CA TYR A 253 -1.35 -6.80 -3.95
C TYR A 253 -2.47 -7.84 -3.96
N ARG A 254 -2.28 -8.92 -3.21
CA ARG A 254 -3.25 -10.01 -3.07
C ARG A 254 -3.92 -9.95 -1.71
N ILE A 255 -5.23 -10.14 -1.68
CA ILE A 255 -5.98 -10.41 -0.45
C ILE A 255 -6.48 -11.85 -0.48
N TYR A 256 -6.31 -12.54 0.65
CA TYR A 256 -6.65 -13.96 0.76
C TYR A 256 -7.96 -14.14 1.51
N PRO A 257 -8.70 -15.23 1.24
CA PRO A 257 -9.96 -15.47 1.94
C PRO A 257 -9.69 -15.76 3.42
N HIS A 258 -10.55 -15.26 4.30
CA HIS A 258 -10.49 -15.62 5.70
C HIS A 258 -10.71 -17.13 5.87
N ALA A 259 -9.80 -17.79 6.58
CA ALA A 259 -9.86 -19.22 6.85
C ALA A 259 -9.35 -19.50 8.27
N ALA A 260 -9.72 -20.67 8.80
CA ALA A 260 -9.34 -21.11 10.13
C ALA A 260 -7.81 -21.17 10.37
N SER A 261 -7.01 -21.28 9.30
CA SER A 261 -5.56 -21.14 9.39
C SER A 261 -5.00 -20.38 8.19
N THR A 262 -3.90 -19.66 8.43
CA THR A 262 -3.16 -18.92 7.38
C THR A 262 -2.74 -19.86 6.26
N ILE A 263 -2.27 -21.08 6.55
CA ILE A 263 -1.88 -22.07 5.53
C ILE A 263 -3.06 -22.46 4.64
N LYS A 264 -4.26 -22.67 5.22
CA LYS A 264 -5.46 -22.99 4.43
C LYS A 264 -5.91 -21.79 3.59
N SER A 265 -5.77 -20.57 4.12
CA SER A 265 -6.06 -19.33 3.41
C SER A 265 -5.13 -19.16 2.19
N LEU A 266 -3.83 -19.36 2.36
CA LEU A 266 -2.81 -19.24 1.31
C LEU A 266 -2.94 -20.28 0.19
N ARG A 267 -3.60 -21.41 0.44
CA ARG A 267 -3.89 -22.43 -0.59
C ARG A 267 -5.10 -22.10 -1.47
N ARG A 268 -5.91 -21.12 -1.05
CA ARG A 268 -7.10 -20.70 -1.81
C ARG A 268 -6.74 -19.58 -2.76
N GLU A 269 -7.51 -19.46 -3.82
CA GLU A 269 -7.36 -18.38 -4.80
C GLU A 269 -7.56 -17.02 -4.11
N PRO A 270 -6.58 -16.11 -4.19
CA PRO A 270 -6.72 -14.76 -3.67
C PRO A 270 -7.54 -13.90 -4.64
N LYS A 271 -8.03 -12.75 -4.16
CA LYS A 271 -8.36 -11.62 -5.04
C LYS A 271 -7.11 -10.75 -5.23
N MET A 272 -7.01 -10.08 -6.37
CA MET A 272 -5.91 -9.17 -6.68
C MET A 272 -6.44 -7.75 -6.91
N PHE A 273 -5.68 -6.77 -6.43
CA PHE A 273 -5.97 -5.34 -6.57
C PHE A 273 -4.70 -4.58 -6.95
N LEU A 274 -4.85 -3.45 -7.63
CA LEU A 274 -3.72 -2.60 -8.00
C LEU A 274 -3.45 -1.54 -6.93
N TRP A 275 -2.19 -1.15 -6.77
CA TRP A 275 -1.83 0.04 -5.99
C TRP A 275 -2.36 1.33 -6.61
N ASP A 276 -2.58 1.32 -7.93
CA ASP A 276 -3.15 2.42 -8.69
C ASP A 276 -4.50 2.01 -9.30
N TRP A 277 -5.60 2.31 -8.60
CA TRP A 277 -6.95 2.01 -9.09
C TRP A 277 -7.31 2.77 -10.38
N SER A 278 -6.64 3.89 -10.68
CA SER A 278 -6.95 4.69 -11.88
C SER A 278 -6.65 3.96 -13.20
N GLN A 279 -5.89 2.86 -13.15
CA GLN A 279 -5.63 1.98 -14.29
C GLN A 279 -6.80 1.04 -14.61
N VAL A 280 -7.70 0.80 -13.65
CA VAL A 280 -8.81 -0.15 -13.79
C VAL A 280 -9.92 0.50 -14.59
N LYS A 281 -10.28 -0.03 -15.76
CA LYS A 281 -11.28 0.59 -16.65
C LYS A 281 -12.72 0.38 -16.20
N ASN A 282 -13.05 -0.82 -15.70
CA ASN A 282 -14.40 -1.12 -15.20
C ASN A 282 -14.68 -0.33 -13.92
N GLU A 283 -15.74 0.48 -13.90
CA GLU A 283 -16.04 1.35 -12.77
C GLU A 283 -16.36 0.59 -11.48
N GLY A 284 -17.02 -0.56 -11.58
CA GLY A 284 -17.33 -1.42 -10.42
C GLY A 284 -16.05 -1.98 -9.79
N SER A 285 -15.18 -2.58 -10.60
CA SER A 285 -13.87 -3.06 -10.16
C SER A 285 -12.98 -1.92 -9.64
N ARG A 286 -13.04 -0.73 -10.25
CA ARG A 286 -12.30 0.45 -9.79
C ARG A 286 -12.80 0.91 -8.42
N LEU A 287 -14.12 0.91 -8.19
CA LEU A 287 -14.74 1.25 -6.91
C LEU A 287 -14.33 0.26 -5.81
N GLU A 288 -14.36 -1.04 -6.10
CA GLU A 288 -13.85 -2.06 -5.18
C GLU A 288 -12.36 -1.85 -4.90
N ASN A 289 -11.54 -1.54 -5.92
CA ASN A 289 -10.11 -1.31 -5.75
C ASN A 289 -9.77 -0.08 -4.91
N ILE A 290 -10.45 1.06 -5.09
CA ILE A 290 -10.15 2.24 -4.25
C ILE A 290 -10.48 1.95 -2.78
N VAL A 291 -11.58 1.23 -2.50
CA VAL A 291 -11.93 0.78 -1.14
C VAL A 291 -10.87 -0.18 -0.59
N ALA A 292 -10.47 -1.19 -1.37
CA ALA A 292 -9.40 -2.12 -1.01
C ALA A 292 -8.11 -1.39 -0.63
N SER A 293 -7.70 -0.40 -1.44
CA SER A 293 -6.44 0.33 -1.22
C SER A 293 -6.49 1.20 0.03
N HIS A 294 -7.63 1.80 0.34
CA HIS A 294 -7.81 2.55 1.59
C HIS A 294 -7.82 1.62 2.81
N LEU A 295 -8.48 0.46 2.73
CA LEU A 295 -8.47 -0.55 3.79
C LEU A 295 -7.07 -1.15 4.01
N LEU A 296 -6.30 -1.35 2.93
CA LEU A 296 -4.92 -1.82 3.00
C LEU A 296 -4.03 -0.77 3.66
N LYS A 297 -4.15 0.51 3.26
CA LYS A 297 -3.44 1.63 3.90
C LYS A 297 -3.75 1.69 5.39
N PHE A 298 -5.02 1.69 5.74
CA PHE A 298 -5.49 1.69 7.12
C PHE A 298 -4.89 0.54 7.95
N SER A 299 -4.92 -0.68 7.40
CA SER A 299 -4.34 -1.86 8.05
C SER A 299 -2.82 -1.72 8.24
N HIS A 300 -2.11 -1.23 7.23
CA HIS A 300 -0.67 -1.02 7.29
C HIS A 300 -0.29 0.07 8.29
N ILE A 301 -1.04 1.18 8.36
CA ILE A 301 -0.75 2.23 9.35
C ILE A 301 -0.92 1.69 10.77
N LEU A 302 -2.05 1.05 11.08
CA LEU A 302 -2.27 0.45 12.40
C LEU A 302 -1.20 -0.59 12.78
N HIS A 303 -0.71 -1.35 11.80
CA HIS A 303 0.37 -2.29 12.03
C HIS A 303 1.72 -1.59 12.24
N ASP A 304 2.07 -0.67 11.34
CA ASP A 304 3.41 -0.08 11.26
C ASP A 304 3.65 0.95 12.36
N SER A 305 2.63 1.74 12.73
CA SER A 305 2.75 2.79 13.75
C SER A 305 2.30 2.39 15.15
N GLU A 306 1.29 1.52 15.27
CA GLU A 306 0.70 1.14 16.57
C GLU A 306 0.98 -0.32 16.96
N GLY A 307 1.54 -1.13 16.06
CA GLY A 307 1.91 -2.53 16.34
C GLY A 307 0.73 -3.51 16.39
N PHE A 308 -0.46 -3.15 15.91
CA PHE A 308 -1.60 -4.07 15.87
C PHE A 308 -1.44 -5.13 14.76
N ASP A 309 -1.79 -6.39 15.05
CA ASP A 309 -1.89 -7.45 14.04
C ASP A 309 -3.21 -7.29 13.26
N VAL A 310 -3.19 -6.38 12.28
CA VAL A 310 -4.34 -6.06 11.41
C VAL A 310 -4.16 -6.72 10.05
N GLU A 311 -5.16 -7.49 9.62
CA GLU A 311 -5.17 -8.15 8.31
C GLU A 311 -6.40 -7.74 7.50
N LEU A 312 -6.19 -7.42 6.22
CA LEU A 312 -7.23 -7.28 5.21
C LEU A 312 -7.44 -8.63 4.49
N LYS A 313 -8.67 -9.15 4.57
CA LYS A 313 -9.10 -10.41 3.96
C LYS A 313 -10.41 -10.20 3.20
N PHE A 314 -10.91 -11.25 2.56
CA PHE A 314 -12.29 -11.31 2.07
C PHE A 314 -13.00 -12.55 2.65
N LEU A 315 -14.32 -12.60 2.60
CA LEU A 315 -15.08 -13.77 3.06
C LEU A 315 -15.58 -14.55 1.86
N ARG A 316 -15.34 -15.86 1.86
CA ARG A 316 -15.92 -16.77 0.88
C ARG A 316 -16.10 -18.16 1.44
N ASP A 317 -17.28 -18.74 1.24
CA ASP A 317 -17.57 -20.10 1.67
C ASP A 317 -17.68 -21.09 0.50
N ILE A 318 -17.96 -22.35 0.83
CA ILE A 318 -18.02 -23.46 -0.13
C ILE A 318 -19.24 -23.34 -1.06
N GLU A 319 -20.30 -22.67 -0.61
CA GLU A 319 -21.51 -22.38 -1.42
C GLU A 319 -21.29 -21.18 -2.36
N GLY A 320 -20.12 -20.54 -2.31
CA GLY A 320 -19.78 -19.39 -3.14
C GLY A 320 -20.36 -18.06 -2.64
N ARG A 321 -20.91 -18.00 -1.42
CA ARG A 321 -21.30 -16.74 -0.80
C ARG A 321 -20.04 -15.94 -0.50
N GLU A 322 -20.07 -14.66 -0.84
CA GLU A 322 -18.91 -13.77 -0.76
C GLU A 322 -19.27 -12.44 -0.10
N VAL A 323 -18.30 -11.88 0.65
CA VAL A 323 -18.26 -10.48 1.07
C VAL A 323 -16.88 -9.93 0.74
N ASP A 324 -16.85 -8.76 0.12
CA ASP A 324 -15.65 -8.22 -0.54
C ASP A 324 -14.47 -8.05 0.42
N PHE A 325 -14.69 -7.52 1.62
CA PHE A 325 -13.62 -7.27 2.58
C PHE A 325 -13.99 -7.61 4.03
N LEU A 326 -12.96 -8.00 4.78
CA LEU A 326 -12.96 -8.22 6.21
C LEU A 326 -11.67 -7.65 6.79
N ILE A 327 -11.79 -6.77 7.79
CA ILE A 327 -10.67 -6.40 8.65
C ILE A 327 -10.70 -7.27 9.90
N THR A 328 -9.56 -7.87 10.21
CA THR A 328 -9.37 -8.60 11.47
C THR A 328 -8.27 -7.96 12.32
N VAL A 329 -8.43 -7.99 13.63
CA VAL A 329 -7.40 -7.59 14.60
C VAL A 329 -7.08 -8.78 15.49
N ASN A 330 -5.81 -9.18 15.56
CA ASN A 330 -5.37 -10.40 16.25
C ASN A 330 -6.20 -11.62 15.79
N LYS A 331 -6.38 -11.75 14.47
CA LYS A 331 -7.18 -12.79 13.78
C LYS A 331 -8.68 -12.80 14.09
N LYS A 332 -9.20 -11.87 14.90
CA LYS A 332 -10.63 -11.75 15.21
C LYS A 332 -11.30 -10.74 14.26
N PRO A 333 -12.47 -11.05 13.68
CA PRO A 333 -13.26 -10.09 12.90
C PRO A 333 -13.48 -8.78 13.66
N TRP A 334 -13.20 -7.64 13.02
CA TRP A 334 -13.55 -6.32 13.52
C TRP A 334 -14.71 -5.74 12.71
N PHE A 335 -14.54 -5.64 11.40
CA PHE A 335 -15.64 -5.22 10.53
C PHE A 335 -15.54 -5.82 9.13
N ALA A 336 -16.68 -5.92 8.45
CA ALA A 336 -16.76 -6.36 7.05
C ALA A 336 -17.35 -5.26 6.16
N VAL A 337 -16.94 -5.25 4.90
CA VAL A 337 -17.34 -4.26 3.91
C VAL A 337 -17.78 -4.96 2.64
N GLU A 338 -18.96 -4.61 2.16
CA GLU A 338 -19.49 -4.98 0.86
C GLU A 338 -19.56 -3.74 -0.02
N VAL A 339 -19.02 -3.78 -1.23
CA VAL A 339 -19.03 -2.65 -2.16
C VAL A 339 -20.12 -2.85 -3.22
N LYS A 340 -20.90 -1.79 -3.48
CA LYS A 340 -21.95 -1.79 -4.50
C LYS A 340 -21.92 -0.53 -5.35
N THR A 341 -22.07 -0.69 -6.65
CA THR A 341 -22.24 0.43 -7.58
C THR A 341 -23.60 1.11 -7.42
N SER A 342 -24.60 0.44 -6.85
CA SER A 342 -25.94 0.99 -6.63
C SER A 342 -26.48 0.68 -5.24
N ASN A 343 -27.34 1.54 -4.72
CA ASN A 343 -27.98 1.43 -3.41
C ASN A 343 -29.19 0.46 -3.38
N LYS A 344 -29.11 -0.67 -4.10
CA LYS A 344 -30.15 -1.71 -3.99
C LYS A 344 -30.04 -2.42 -2.63
N LYS A 345 -31.14 -3.09 -2.22
CA LYS A 345 -31.29 -3.78 -0.92
C LYS A 345 -30.00 -4.46 -0.46
N ALA A 346 -29.70 -4.33 0.84
CA ALA A 346 -28.53 -4.92 1.47
C ALA A 346 -28.35 -6.41 1.10
N THR A 347 -27.11 -6.82 0.78
CA THR A 347 -26.85 -8.20 0.37
C THR A 347 -27.13 -9.19 1.51
N LYS A 348 -27.82 -10.28 1.18
CA LYS A 348 -28.11 -11.37 2.14
C LYS A 348 -26.82 -12.01 2.68
N HIS A 349 -25.72 -11.96 1.92
CA HIS A 349 -24.43 -12.55 2.29
C HIS A 349 -23.77 -11.79 3.44
N LEU A 350 -23.80 -10.45 3.43
CA LEU A 350 -23.20 -9.65 4.49
C LEU A 350 -23.86 -9.93 5.84
N LYS A 351 -25.19 -10.01 5.87
CA LYS A 351 -25.96 -10.41 7.05
C LYS A 351 -25.61 -11.82 7.51
N TYR A 352 -25.59 -12.78 6.58
CA TYR A 352 -25.23 -14.17 6.88
C TYR A 352 -23.85 -14.29 7.56
N PHE A 353 -22.83 -13.62 7.03
CA PHE A 353 -21.49 -13.65 7.62
C PHE A 353 -21.38 -12.88 8.93
N LYS A 354 -22.10 -11.76 9.08
CA LYS A 354 -22.21 -11.02 10.36
C LYS A 354 -22.63 -11.96 11.49
N GLU A 355 -23.73 -12.69 11.28
CA GLU A 355 -24.29 -13.62 12.26
C GLU A 355 -23.39 -14.83 12.47
N LYS A 356 -22.93 -15.47 11.38
CA LYS A 356 -22.10 -16.68 11.46
C LYS A 356 -20.76 -16.47 12.15
N MET A 357 -20.15 -15.31 11.99
CA MET A 357 -18.80 -15.01 12.49
C MET A 357 -18.79 -14.00 13.65
N ASN A 358 -19.96 -13.56 14.12
CA ASN A 358 -20.11 -12.51 15.13
C ASN A 358 -19.31 -11.25 14.79
N ILE A 359 -19.42 -10.77 13.55
CA ILE A 359 -18.69 -9.58 13.09
C ILE A 359 -19.33 -8.35 13.72
N PRO A 360 -18.60 -7.56 14.54
CA PRO A 360 -19.17 -6.44 15.27
C PRO A 360 -19.85 -5.39 14.37
N PHE A 361 -19.15 -4.93 13.34
CA PHE A 361 -19.64 -3.88 12.44
C PHE A 361 -19.63 -4.36 10.99
N VAL A 362 -20.67 -3.99 10.22
CA VAL A 362 -20.76 -4.32 8.80
C VAL A 362 -21.25 -3.14 8.00
N TYR A 363 -20.60 -2.89 6.88
CA TYR A 363 -20.84 -1.73 6.02
C TYR A 363 -21.21 -2.18 4.61
N GLN A 364 -22.27 -1.61 4.05
CA GLN A 364 -22.50 -1.62 2.62
C GLN A 364 -22.09 -0.26 2.07
N VAL A 365 -20.98 -0.23 1.35
CA VAL A 365 -20.40 0.98 0.74
C VAL A 365 -20.96 1.14 -0.66
N VAL A 366 -21.60 2.28 -0.93
CA VAL A 366 -22.28 2.55 -2.20
C VAL A 366 -21.68 3.73 -2.95
N ALA A 367 -21.70 3.71 -4.28
CA ALA A 367 -21.24 4.83 -5.11
C ALA A 367 -22.15 6.07 -5.04
N SER A 368 -23.42 5.88 -4.65
CA SER A 368 -24.41 6.94 -4.50
C SER A 368 -24.02 7.93 -3.41
N THR A 369 -24.19 9.22 -3.69
CA THR A 369 -23.77 10.30 -2.79
C THR A 369 -24.76 10.54 -1.66
N GLY A 370 -24.25 11.02 -0.53
CA GLY A 370 -25.09 11.48 0.60
C GLY A 370 -25.88 10.36 1.30
N ILE A 371 -25.51 9.10 1.06
CA ILE A 371 -26.11 7.94 1.73
C ILE A 371 -25.40 7.70 3.06
N ASP A 372 -26.14 7.66 4.16
CA ASP A 372 -25.67 7.20 5.47
C ASP A 372 -26.88 6.84 6.35
N PHE A 373 -27.21 5.56 6.45
CA PHE A 373 -28.28 5.06 7.31
C PHE A 373 -28.01 3.63 7.76
N VAL A 374 -28.71 3.19 8.80
CA VAL A 374 -28.63 1.80 9.28
C VAL A 374 -29.91 1.06 8.90
N GLN A 375 -29.76 -0.12 8.30
CA GLN A 375 -30.85 -1.02 7.97
C GLN A 375 -30.48 -2.46 8.32
N ASN A 376 -31.27 -3.13 9.17
CA ASN A 376 -31.03 -4.51 9.60
C ASN A 376 -29.59 -4.74 10.14
N ASP A 377 -29.12 -3.85 11.02
CA ASP A 377 -27.76 -3.88 11.60
C ASP A 377 -26.61 -3.77 10.59
N ILE A 378 -26.91 -3.30 9.37
CA ILE A 378 -25.95 -2.96 8.32
C ILE A 378 -25.98 -1.45 8.13
N ARG A 379 -24.82 -0.79 8.24
CA ARG A 379 -24.70 0.63 7.89
C ARG A 379 -24.49 0.74 6.38
N VAL A 380 -25.44 1.34 5.68
CA VAL A 380 -25.34 1.66 4.26
C VAL A 380 -24.81 3.08 4.16
N ILE A 381 -23.66 3.26 3.51
CA ILE A 381 -22.91 4.52 3.53
C ILE A 381 -22.28 4.79 2.17
N SER A 382 -22.24 6.06 1.76
CA SER A 382 -21.56 6.47 0.54
C SER A 382 -20.06 6.25 0.63
N VAL A 383 -19.44 5.90 -0.50
CA VAL A 383 -18.00 5.64 -0.57
C VAL A 383 -17.19 6.84 -0.13
N GLU A 384 -17.56 8.06 -0.53
CA GLU A 384 -16.82 9.24 -0.12
C GLU A 384 -16.84 9.44 1.40
N LYS A 385 -17.99 9.18 2.06
CA LYS A 385 -18.09 9.29 3.51
C LYS A 385 -17.34 8.16 4.21
N PHE A 386 -17.47 6.93 3.73
CA PHE A 386 -16.78 5.77 4.30
C PHE A 386 -15.26 5.93 4.35
N LEU A 387 -14.66 6.42 3.26
CA LEU A 387 -13.21 6.59 3.15
C LEU A 387 -12.63 7.66 4.09
N THR A 388 -13.45 8.53 4.68
CA THR A 388 -12.99 9.50 5.69
C THR A 388 -12.55 8.84 7.00
N ALA A 389 -13.05 7.63 7.29
CA ALA A 389 -12.66 6.87 8.47
C ALA A 389 -11.32 6.14 8.31
N LEU A 390 -10.76 6.09 7.09
CA LEU A 390 -9.60 5.29 6.72
C LEU A 390 -8.38 6.18 6.42
N PHE A 391 -7.74 6.70 7.47
CA PHE A 391 -6.58 7.59 7.33
C PHE A 391 -5.33 6.90 6.79
#